data_AF-M0F1U8-F1
#
_entry.id   AF-M0F1U8-F1
#
_cell.length_a   1.000
_cell.length_b   1.000
_cell.length_c   1.000
_cell.angle_alpha   90.00
_cell.angle_beta   90.00
_cell.angle_gamma   90.00
#
_symmetry.space_group_name_H-M   'P 1'
#
loop_
_entity.id
_entity.type
_entity.pdbx_description
1 polymer ?
#
loop_
_entity_poly.entity_id
_entity_poly.type
_entity_poly.pdbx_seq_one_letter_code
_entity_poly.pdbx_strand_id
1 'polypeptide(L)'
;MVMSDSGPVQRHLSETALAQALKAADSGKHARRLGFIKNLYQGDSVSDAIAREGRSTSTGYRWRKKWNEGGVDGLLPDYGGGRPPKLSPAAETAFLDEIAQRQPVSTATIEDILKTEFDVEYAADYLPRKLEAIGLTYQPPARERVDRQEILEAAEWDDKAPVENTGRHPYNEQSSRTEAGWFIPE
;
A
#
# COMPACT_ATOMS: atom_id res chain seq x y z
N MET A 1 -6.77 43.25 5.79
CA MET A 1 -5.30 43.28 5.75
C MET A 1 -4.87 42.81 4.38
N VAL A 2 -4.48 43.73 3.50
CA VAL A 2 -4.01 43.43 2.15
C VAL A 2 -2.67 42.73 2.31
N MET A 3 -2.60 41.42 2.06
CA MET A 3 -1.32 40.72 2.04
C MET A 3 -0.55 41.26 0.84
N SER A 4 0.44 42.09 1.14
CA SER A 4 1.32 42.72 0.18
C SER A 4 1.89 41.69 -0.78
N ASP A 5 1.78 42.03 -2.05
CA ASP A 5 2.29 41.37 -3.23
C ASP A 5 3.63 40.63 -2.96
N SER A 6 3.58 39.31 -2.85
CA SER A 6 4.83 38.54 -3.00
C SER A 6 5.31 38.77 -4.44
N GLY A 7 6.62 38.93 -4.66
CA GLY A 7 7.16 39.50 -5.90
C GLY A 7 6.80 38.81 -7.24
N PRO A 8 7.36 39.32 -8.35
CA PRO A 8 7.00 38.88 -9.70
C PRO A 8 7.26 37.39 -9.93
N VAL A 9 6.53 36.81 -10.89
CA VAL A 9 6.79 35.44 -11.36
C VAL A 9 8.17 35.39 -12.04
N GLN A 10 9.01 34.44 -11.66
CA GLN A 10 10.31 34.23 -12.30
C GLN A 10 10.14 33.50 -13.63
N ARG A 11 10.95 33.85 -14.63
CA ARG A 11 10.89 33.24 -15.95
C ARG A 11 11.86 32.05 -16.06
N HIS A 12 11.45 30.87 -15.61
CA HIS A 12 12.23 29.62 -15.71
C HIS A 12 12.14 28.96 -17.09
N LEU A 13 11.06 29.21 -17.83
CA LEU A 13 10.86 28.75 -19.21
C LEU A 13 10.51 29.93 -20.11
N SER A 14 10.88 29.83 -21.39
CA SER A 14 10.32 30.69 -22.44
C SER A 14 8.83 30.40 -22.64
N GLU A 15 8.09 31.35 -23.23
CA GLU A 15 6.66 31.14 -23.51
C GLU A 15 6.41 29.99 -24.48
N THR A 16 7.32 29.78 -25.44
CA THR A 16 7.26 28.64 -26.37
C THR A 16 7.51 27.32 -25.66
N ALA A 17 8.50 27.25 -24.77
CA ALA A 17 8.78 26.05 -23.98
C ALA A 17 7.64 25.73 -23.00
N LEU A 18 7.04 26.75 -22.37
CA LEU A 18 5.87 26.58 -21.52
C LEU A 18 4.65 26.07 -22.29
N ALA A 19 4.45 26.55 -23.53
CA ALA A 19 3.39 26.05 -24.41
C ALA A 19 3.64 24.59 -24.84
N GLN A 20 4.90 24.20 -25.07
CA GLN A 20 5.27 22.81 -25.34
C GLN A 20 5.03 21.93 -24.12
N ALA A 21 5.44 22.37 -22.92
CA ALA A 21 5.20 21.66 -21.66
C ALA A 21 3.70 21.47 -21.38
N LEU A 22 2.87 22.48 -21.69
CA LEU A 22 1.41 22.37 -21.60
C LEU A 22 0.84 21.31 -22.54
N LYS A 23 1.35 21.21 -23.77
CA LYS A 23 0.93 20.19 -24.73
C LYS A 23 1.39 18.78 -24.32
N ALA A 24 2.57 18.68 -23.71
CA ALA A 24 3.15 17.43 -23.24
C ALA A 24 2.63 17.00 -21.85
N ALA A 25 1.76 17.80 -21.22
CA ALA A 25 1.26 17.52 -19.88
C ALA A 25 0.48 16.20 -19.83
N ASP A 26 1.00 15.31 -19.02
CA ASP A 26 0.61 13.94 -18.73
C ASP A 26 -0.60 13.84 -17.78
N SER A 27 -1.03 14.95 -17.17
CA SER A 27 -2.28 15.00 -16.39
C SER A 27 -2.96 16.37 -16.43
N GLY A 28 -4.29 16.37 -16.25
CA GLY A 28 -5.06 17.61 -16.10
C GLY A 28 -4.63 18.46 -14.89
N LYS A 29 -3.92 17.88 -13.91
CA LYS A 29 -3.34 18.61 -12.79
C LYS A 29 -2.05 19.33 -13.20
N HIS A 30 -1.20 18.69 -14.01
CA HIS A 30 0.02 19.29 -14.57
C HIS A 30 -0.34 20.44 -15.51
N ALA A 31 -1.26 20.20 -16.45
CA ALA A 31 -1.73 21.21 -17.39
C ALA A 31 -2.29 22.45 -16.68
N ARG A 32 -3.11 22.26 -15.63
CA ARG A 32 -3.67 23.35 -14.81
C ARG A 32 -2.59 24.20 -14.15
N ARG A 33 -1.57 23.58 -13.55
CA ARG A 33 -0.49 24.32 -12.88
C ARG A 33 0.37 25.10 -13.87
N LEU A 34 0.67 24.52 -15.01
CA LEU A 34 1.40 25.20 -16.09
C LEU A 34 0.54 26.32 -16.72
N GLY A 35 -0.78 26.13 -16.81
CA GLY A 35 -1.75 27.11 -17.28
C GLY A 35 -1.78 28.35 -16.38
N PHE A 36 -1.79 28.13 -15.07
CA PHE A 36 -1.62 29.20 -14.08
C PHE A 36 -0.34 30.02 -14.33
N ILE A 37 0.82 29.39 -14.54
CA ILE A 37 2.07 30.11 -14.83
C ILE A 37 2.00 30.87 -16.16
N LYS A 38 1.37 30.28 -17.18
CA LYS A 38 1.18 30.95 -18.47
C LYS A 38 0.35 32.23 -18.33
N ASN A 39 -0.71 32.19 -17.54
CA ASN A 39 -1.54 33.38 -17.27
C ASN A 39 -0.72 34.46 -16.54
N LEU A 40 0.12 34.08 -15.57
CA LEU A 40 1.04 35.04 -14.92
C LEU A 40 2.04 35.67 -15.91
N TYR A 41 2.56 34.91 -16.87
CA TYR A 41 3.44 35.45 -17.91
C TYR A 41 2.74 36.43 -18.84
N GLN A 42 1.43 36.26 -19.02
CA GLN A 42 0.57 37.17 -19.81
C GLN A 42 0.17 38.42 -19.04
N GLY A 43 0.58 38.56 -17.77
CA GLY A 43 0.35 39.74 -16.94
C GLY A 43 -0.85 39.65 -16.01
N ASP A 44 -1.52 38.50 -15.92
CA ASP A 44 -2.61 38.32 -14.95
C ASP A 44 -2.06 38.40 -13.52
N SER A 45 -2.87 38.97 -12.61
CA SER A 45 -2.58 38.90 -11.18
C SER A 45 -2.67 37.44 -10.71
N VAL A 46 -2.04 37.13 -9.57
CA VAL A 46 -2.16 35.78 -8.96
C VAL A 46 -3.63 35.39 -8.74
N SER A 47 -4.47 36.35 -8.37
CA SER A 47 -5.89 36.11 -8.11
C SER A 47 -6.66 35.80 -9.40
N ASP A 48 -6.40 36.53 -10.47
CA ASP A 48 -7.08 36.32 -11.75
C ASP A 48 -6.63 35.00 -12.38
N ALA A 49 -5.31 34.77 -12.42
CA ALA A 49 -4.72 33.56 -12.97
C ALA A 49 -5.24 32.29 -12.27
N ILE A 50 -5.37 32.29 -10.94
CA ILE A 50 -5.81 31.12 -10.18
C ILE A 50 -7.33 30.93 -10.18
N ALA A 51 -8.09 32.02 -10.31
CA ALA A 51 -9.54 31.97 -10.45
C ALA A 51 -9.95 31.24 -11.74
N ARG A 52 -9.21 31.45 -12.84
CA ARG A 52 -9.39 30.69 -14.11
C ARG A 52 -9.21 29.19 -13.93
N GLU A 53 -8.36 28.78 -12.99
CA GLU A 53 -8.12 27.37 -12.67
C GLU A 53 -9.09 26.80 -11.61
N GLY A 54 -10.05 27.61 -11.13
CA GLY A 54 -11.07 27.23 -10.17
C GLY A 54 -10.51 26.91 -8.76
N ARG A 55 -9.47 27.63 -8.32
CA ARG A 55 -8.82 27.41 -7.02
C ARG A 55 -8.74 28.70 -6.19
N SER A 56 -8.46 28.55 -4.90
CA SER A 56 -8.33 29.68 -3.98
C SER A 56 -7.08 30.51 -4.26
N THR A 57 -7.13 31.81 -3.93
CA THR A 57 -5.99 32.72 -4.04
C THR A 57 -4.77 32.25 -3.24
N SER A 58 -4.99 31.66 -2.07
CA SER A 58 -3.93 31.03 -1.26
C SER A 58 -3.17 29.91 -2.00
N THR A 59 -3.88 29.14 -2.83
CA THR A 59 -3.26 28.11 -3.68
C THR A 59 -2.39 28.75 -4.75
N GLY A 60 -2.86 29.83 -5.37
CA GLY A 60 -2.11 30.58 -6.38
C GLY A 60 -0.79 31.13 -5.85
N TYR A 61 -0.81 31.75 -4.66
CA TYR A 61 0.42 32.22 -4.01
C TYR A 61 1.41 31.09 -3.74
N ARG A 62 0.92 29.93 -3.25
CA ARG A 62 1.74 28.75 -3.02
C ARG A 62 2.35 28.21 -4.32
N TRP A 63 1.58 28.16 -5.40
CA TRP A 63 2.06 27.69 -6.70
C TRP A 63 3.10 28.63 -7.30
N ARG A 64 2.88 29.95 -7.24
CA ARG A 64 3.88 30.92 -7.69
C ARG A 64 5.16 30.81 -6.88
N LYS A 65 5.07 30.71 -5.55
CA LYS A 65 6.24 30.54 -4.67
C LYS A 65 7.05 29.30 -5.08
N LYS A 66 6.38 28.16 -5.21
CA LYS A 66 7.00 26.89 -5.64
C LYS A 66 7.63 26.95 -7.03
N TRP A 67 6.96 27.62 -7.97
CA TRP A 67 7.52 27.87 -9.30
C TRP A 67 8.78 28.74 -9.21
N ASN A 68 8.74 29.84 -8.46
CA ASN A 68 9.91 30.70 -8.28
C ASN A 68 11.07 29.94 -7.62
N GLU A 69 10.81 29.04 -6.68
CA GLU A 69 11.84 28.27 -5.98
C GLU A 69 12.45 27.12 -6.80
N GLY A 70 11.66 26.46 -7.66
CA GLY A 70 12.09 25.21 -8.29
C GLY A 70 11.58 24.95 -9.71
N GLY A 71 11.08 25.98 -10.41
CA GLY A 71 10.60 25.86 -11.78
C GLY A 71 9.51 24.80 -11.93
N VAL A 72 9.62 23.99 -12.99
CA VAL A 72 8.65 22.91 -13.29
C VAL A 72 8.60 21.90 -12.15
N ASP A 73 9.75 21.42 -11.68
CA ASP A 73 9.83 20.39 -10.65
C ASP A 73 9.21 20.87 -9.34
N GLY A 74 9.52 22.11 -8.92
CA GLY A 74 8.94 22.70 -7.70
C GLY A 74 7.43 22.93 -7.80
N LEU A 75 6.94 23.30 -8.99
CA LEU A 75 5.54 23.56 -9.28
C LEU A 75 4.71 22.27 -9.30
N LEU A 76 5.26 21.18 -9.83
CA LEU A 76 4.55 19.90 -9.88
C LEU A 76 4.42 19.29 -8.48
N PRO A 77 3.37 18.48 -8.25
CA PRO A 77 3.24 17.81 -6.96
C PRO A 77 4.33 16.73 -6.86
N ASP A 78 5.22 16.85 -5.87
CA ASP A 78 5.99 15.70 -5.41
C ASP A 78 4.99 14.66 -4.90
N TYR A 79 4.79 13.60 -5.67
CA TYR A 79 4.25 12.36 -5.14
C TYR A 79 5.36 11.75 -4.29
N GLY A 80 5.70 12.41 -3.18
CA GLY A 80 6.46 11.77 -2.13
C GLY A 80 5.72 10.48 -1.83
N GLY A 81 6.35 9.34 -2.15
CA GLY A 81 5.84 8.03 -1.81
C GLY A 81 5.40 8.09 -0.36
N GLY A 82 4.28 7.45 -0.03
CA GLY A 82 3.72 7.48 1.31
C GLY A 82 4.73 7.06 2.39
N ARG A 83 4.27 6.88 3.62
CA ARG A 83 5.15 6.40 4.70
C ARG A 83 6.00 5.22 4.18
N PRO A 84 7.34 5.29 4.31
CA PRO A 84 8.20 4.25 3.77
C PRO A 84 7.75 2.88 4.29
N PRO A 85 7.83 1.83 3.46
CA PRO A 85 7.40 0.50 3.86
C PRO A 85 8.21 0.04 5.09
N LYS A 86 7.59 -0.74 5.98
CA LYS A 86 8.27 -1.26 7.19
C LYS A 86 9.47 -2.14 6.84
N LEU A 87 9.35 -2.92 5.76
CA LEU A 87 10.46 -3.65 5.17
C LEU A 87 11.07 -2.80 4.06
N SER A 88 12.38 -2.56 4.16
CA SER A 88 13.15 -2.00 3.05
C SER A 88 13.20 -3.00 1.88
N PRO A 89 13.46 -2.56 0.63
CA PRO A 89 13.60 -3.48 -0.50
C PRO A 89 14.63 -4.60 -0.26
N ALA A 90 15.77 -4.27 0.36
CA ALA A 90 16.79 -5.27 0.69
C ALA A 90 16.33 -6.26 1.78
N ALA A 91 15.61 -5.77 2.79
CA ALA A 91 15.02 -6.61 3.83
C ALA A 91 13.93 -7.53 3.27
N GLU A 92 13.13 -7.04 2.32
CA GLU A 92 12.11 -7.83 1.64
C GLU A 92 12.73 -8.97 0.83
N THR A 93 13.83 -8.72 0.10
CA THR A 93 14.57 -9.79 -0.58
C THR A 93 15.14 -10.82 0.40
N ALA A 94 15.79 -10.37 1.47
CA ALA A 94 16.35 -11.28 2.48
C ALA A 94 15.26 -12.13 3.16
N PHE A 95 14.09 -11.53 3.44
CA PHE A 95 12.94 -12.23 3.97
C PHE A 95 12.44 -13.31 3.00
N LEU A 96 12.32 -13.01 1.70
CA LEU A 96 11.91 -13.99 0.70
C LEU A 96 12.92 -15.14 0.57
N ASP A 97 14.21 -14.85 0.60
CA ASP A 97 15.28 -15.85 0.55
C ASP A 97 15.23 -16.81 1.75
N GLU A 98 14.85 -16.33 2.93
CA GLU A 98 14.67 -17.16 4.12
C GLU A 98 13.42 -18.06 4.00
N ILE A 99 12.30 -17.49 3.53
CA ILE A 99 11.06 -18.25 3.32
C ILE A 99 11.24 -19.35 2.26
N ALA A 100 11.96 -19.06 1.17
CA ALA A 100 12.25 -20.03 0.11
C ALA A 100 12.93 -21.31 0.63
N GLN A 101 13.74 -21.20 1.69
CA GLN A 101 14.45 -22.33 2.29
C GLN A 101 13.58 -23.21 3.20
N ARG A 102 12.41 -22.71 3.63
CA ARG A 102 11.59 -23.34 4.68
C ARG A 102 10.12 -23.55 4.29
N GLN A 103 9.77 -23.26 3.04
CA GLN A 103 8.39 -23.35 2.54
C GLN A 103 7.82 -24.78 2.58
N PRO A 104 6.53 -24.97 2.93
CA PRO A 104 5.57 -23.95 3.35
C PRO A 104 5.75 -23.51 4.82
N VAL A 105 5.64 -22.20 5.07
CA VAL A 105 5.86 -21.59 6.40
C VAL A 105 4.53 -21.13 7.02
N SER A 106 4.31 -21.40 8.31
CA SER A 106 3.10 -20.94 9.00
C SER A 106 3.07 -19.41 9.19
N THR A 107 1.88 -18.80 9.32
CA THR A 107 1.77 -17.36 9.61
C THR A 107 2.48 -16.98 10.92
N ALA A 108 2.42 -17.84 11.94
CA ALA A 108 3.09 -17.60 13.22
C ALA A 108 4.62 -17.58 13.08
N THR A 109 5.16 -18.48 12.24
CA THR A 109 6.59 -18.50 11.93
C THR A 109 7.01 -17.27 11.13
N ILE A 110 6.17 -16.79 10.20
CA ILE A 110 6.41 -15.52 9.51
C ILE A 110 6.45 -14.34 10.49
N GLU A 111 5.50 -14.26 11.42
CA GLU A 111 5.47 -13.21 12.44
C GLU A 111 6.73 -13.23 13.31
N ASP A 112 7.21 -14.42 13.69
CA ASP A 112 8.43 -14.60 14.47
C ASP A 112 9.67 -14.14 13.68
N ILE A 113 9.82 -14.55 12.42
CA ILE A 113 10.90 -14.11 11.53
C ILE A 113 10.89 -12.57 11.39
N LEU A 114 9.74 -11.98 11.06
CA LEU A 114 9.61 -10.54 10.86
C LEU A 114 9.99 -9.76 12.12
N LYS A 115 9.64 -10.28 13.29
CA LYS A 115 9.98 -9.66 14.57
C LYS A 115 11.44 -9.84 14.95
N THR A 116 11.98 -11.04 14.81
CA THR A 116 13.34 -11.38 15.30
C THR A 116 14.43 -10.90 14.36
N GLU A 117 14.24 -11.03 13.04
CA GLU A 117 15.27 -10.69 12.06
C GLU A 117 15.16 -9.25 11.55
N PHE A 118 13.93 -8.71 11.48
CA PHE A 118 13.67 -7.41 10.86
C PHE A 118 13.12 -6.34 11.83
N ASP A 119 12.80 -6.69 13.09
CA ASP A 119 12.13 -5.80 14.06
C ASP A 119 10.85 -5.17 13.50
N VAL A 120 10.09 -5.95 12.72
CA VAL A 120 8.85 -5.52 12.07
C VAL A 120 7.67 -6.34 12.58
N GLU A 121 6.66 -5.65 13.09
CA GLU A 121 5.35 -6.24 13.39
C GLU A 121 4.27 -5.66 12.46
N TYR A 122 3.46 -6.50 11.85
CA TYR A 122 2.28 -6.10 11.08
C TYR A 122 1.00 -6.39 11.86
N ALA A 123 -0.07 -5.65 11.56
CA ALA A 123 -1.39 -6.00 12.08
C ALA A 123 -1.86 -7.32 11.43
N ALA A 124 -2.51 -8.18 12.21
CA ALA A 124 -2.96 -9.51 11.77
C ALA A 124 -3.78 -9.47 10.47
N ASP A 125 -4.67 -8.49 10.32
CA ASP A 125 -5.51 -8.34 9.11
C ASP A 125 -4.75 -7.80 7.89
N TYR A 126 -3.59 -7.16 8.12
CA TYR A 126 -2.80 -6.54 7.06
C TYR A 126 -1.67 -7.45 6.57
N LEU A 127 -1.12 -8.29 7.45
CA LEU A 127 -0.01 -9.17 7.13
C LEU A 127 -0.29 -10.05 5.90
N PRO A 128 -1.42 -10.75 5.76
CA PRO A 128 -1.71 -11.56 4.57
C PRO A 128 -1.65 -10.75 3.26
N ARG A 129 -2.24 -9.56 3.25
CA ARG A 129 -2.23 -8.67 2.08
C ARG A 129 -0.82 -8.20 1.72
N LYS A 130 0.02 -7.96 2.74
CA LYS A 130 1.42 -7.58 2.51
C LYS A 130 2.22 -8.75 1.95
N LEU A 131 2.01 -9.97 2.45
CA LEU A 131 2.68 -11.18 1.96
C LEU A 131 2.29 -11.50 0.50
N GLU A 132 1.01 -11.38 0.17
CA GLU A 132 0.53 -11.49 -1.23
C GLU A 132 1.17 -10.43 -2.13
N ALA A 133 1.26 -9.19 -1.67
CA ALA A 133 1.84 -8.09 -2.44
C ALA A 133 3.34 -8.26 -2.74
N ILE A 134 4.06 -9.07 -1.94
CA ILE A 134 5.49 -9.37 -2.13
C ILE A 134 5.70 -10.75 -2.79
N GLY A 135 4.62 -11.42 -3.20
CA GLY A 135 4.67 -12.63 -4.02
C GLY A 135 4.47 -13.96 -3.30
N LEU A 136 4.15 -13.98 -2.00
CA LEU A 136 3.80 -15.24 -1.33
C LEU A 136 2.34 -15.61 -1.55
N THR A 137 2.06 -16.92 -1.61
CA THR A 137 0.70 -17.47 -1.67
C THR A 137 0.44 -18.34 -0.45
N TYR A 138 -0.76 -18.23 0.14
CA TYR A 138 -1.17 -19.09 1.24
C TYR A 138 -1.88 -20.35 0.75
N GLN A 139 -1.36 -21.52 1.13
CA GLN A 139 -2.01 -22.81 0.91
C GLN A 139 -2.78 -23.24 2.17
N PRO A 140 -4.11 -23.39 2.10
CA PRO A 140 -4.87 -23.95 3.21
C PRO A 140 -4.53 -25.42 3.40
N PRO A 141 -4.67 -25.95 4.64
CA PRO A 141 -4.41 -27.36 4.90
C PRO A 141 -5.23 -28.25 3.99
N ALA A 142 -4.63 -29.33 3.50
CA ALA A 142 -5.36 -30.38 2.84
C ALA A 142 -6.53 -30.84 3.72
N ARG A 143 -7.73 -30.90 3.14
CA ARG A 143 -8.89 -31.44 3.85
C ARG A 143 -8.71 -32.94 3.92
N GLU A 144 -8.57 -33.47 5.13
CA GLU A 144 -8.62 -34.92 5.36
C GLU A 144 -9.96 -35.45 4.84
N ARG A 145 -9.88 -36.31 3.82
CA ARG A 145 -11.04 -37.08 3.36
C ARG A 145 -11.10 -38.32 4.22
N VAL A 146 -11.84 -38.24 5.31
CA VAL A 146 -12.11 -39.43 6.10
C VAL A 146 -13.03 -40.33 5.29
N ASP A 147 -12.66 -41.60 5.11
CA ASP A 147 -13.50 -42.58 4.45
C ASP A 147 -14.77 -42.78 5.29
N ARG A 148 -15.92 -42.48 4.69
CA ARG A 148 -17.21 -42.59 5.37
C ARG A 148 -17.45 -44.02 5.85
N GLN A 149 -17.03 -45.01 5.07
CA GLN A 149 -17.25 -46.41 5.34
C GLN A 149 -16.38 -46.88 6.49
N GLU A 150 -15.12 -46.43 6.54
CA GLU A 150 -14.22 -46.67 7.67
C GLU A 150 -14.73 -46.00 8.95
N ILE A 151 -15.29 -44.78 8.89
CA ILE A 151 -15.97 -44.15 10.04
C ILE A 151 -17.19 -44.99 10.48
N LEU A 152 -18.02 -45.45 9.55
CA LEU A 152 -19.24 -46.20 9.87
C LEU A 152 -18.93 -47.59 10.43
N GLU A 153 -17.86 -48.23 9.97
CA GLU A 153 -17.39 -49.54 10.44
C GLU A 153 -16.67 -49.43 11.79
N ALA A 154 -15.94 -48.34 12.03
CA ALA A 154 -15.29 -48.04 13.30
C ALA A 154 -16.23 -47.39 14.33
N ALA A 155 -17.38 -46.86 13.90
CA ALA A 155 -18.40 -46.31 14.78
C ALA A 155 -19.11 -47.44 15.53
N GLU A 156 -18.55 -47.81 16.67
CA GLU A 156 -19.30 -48.52 17.70
C GLU A 156 -20.36 -47.54 18.24
N TRP A 157 -21.64 -47.84 17.99
CA TRP A 157 -22.73 -47.04 18.53
C TRP A 157 -22.69 -47.12 20.05
N ASP A 158 -22.50 -45.98 20.71
CA ASP A 158 -22.48 -45.92 22.17
C ASP A 158 -23.90 -46.12 22.71
N ASP A 159 -24.19 -47.34 23.19
CA ASP A 159 -25.46 -47.71 23.84
C ASP A 159 -25.62 -47.06 25.24
N LYS A 160 -24.73 -46.15 25.64
CA LYS A 160 -24.82 -45.46 26.92
C LYS A 160 -25.97 -44.45 26.93
N ALA A 161 -26.80 -44.57 27.95
CA ALA A 161 -27.82 -43.57 28.27
C ALA A 161 -27.17 -42.18 28.46
N PRO A 162 -27.79 -41.09 27.99
CA PRO A 162 -27.23 -39.74 28.09
C PRO A 162 -26.88 -39.40 29.53
N VAL A 163 -25.63 -39.05 29.79
CA VAL A 163 -25.18 -38.62 31.13
C VAL A 163 -25.32 -37.10 31.23
N GLU A 164 -26.02 -36.62 32.26
CA GLU A 164 -26.15 -35.19 32.57
C GLU A 164 -24.83 -34.63 33.16
N ASN A 165 -23.77 -34.52 32.36
CA ASN A 165 -22.76 -33.51 32.63
C ASN A 165 -22.22 -32.90 31.33
N THR A 166 -22.35 -31.58 31.23
CA THR A 166 -21.77 -30.73 30.19
C THR A 166 -20.47 -30.18 30.74
N GLY A 167 -19.37 -30.94 30.60
CA GLY A 167 -18.08 -30.56 31.16
C GLY A 167 -16.84 -30.72 30.27
N ARG A 168 -16.94 -31.36 29.10
CA ARG A 168 -15.81 -31.46 28.15
C ARG A 168 -16.30 -31.70 26.72
N HIS A 169 -15.98 -30.77 25.82
CA HIS A 169 -16.35 -30.86 24.42
C HIS A 169 -15.37 -31.80 23.69
N PRO A 170 -15.85 -32.80 22.91
CA PRO A 170 -14.99 -33.81 22.27
C PRO A 170 -14.10 -33.28 21.12
N TYR A 171 -14.13 -31.98 20.80
CA TYR A 171 -13.37 -31.39 19.68
C TYR A 171 -12.04 -30.76 20.10
N ASN A 172 -11.56 -31.01 21.32
CA ASN A 172 -10.34 -30.37 21.83
C ASN A 172 -9.03 -31.06 21.46
N GLU A 173 -9.03 -32.10 20.64
CA GLU A 173 -7.81 -32.80 20.22
C GLU A 173 -7.85 -33.09 18.71
N GLN A 174 -7.46 -32.12 17.90
CA GLN A 174 -7.14 -32.32 16.48
C GLN A 174 -5.83 -31.64 16.15
N SER A 175 -4.74 -32.29 16.57
CA SER A 175 -3.36 -31.94 16.26
C SER A 175 -2.81 -32.88 15.18
N SER A 176 -3.13 -32.59 13.92
CA SER A 176 -2.33 -33.02 12.75
C SER A 176 -2.89 -32.38 11.48
N ARG A 177 -2.40 -31.18 11.12
CA ARG A 177 -2.56 -30.63 9.77
C ARG A 177 -1.16 -30.34 9.24
N THR A 178 -0.68 -31.20 8.35
CA THR A 178 0.75 -31.27 8.01
C THR A 178 1.16 -30.37 6.83
N GLU A 179 0.24 -29.69 6.15
CA GLU A 179 0.61 -28.91 4.93
C GLU A 179 -0.22 -27.62 4.78
N ALA A 180 -0.24 -26.75 5.79
CA ALA A 180 -0.81 -25.40 5.68
C ALA A 180 0.28 -24.34 5.85
N GLY A 181 0.38 -23.40 4.92
CA GLY A 181 1.37 -22.34 5.04
C GLY A 181 1.57 -21.50 3.79
N TRP A 182 2.43 -20.52 3.93
CA TRP A 182 2.87 -19.60 2.90
C TRP A 182 4.04 -20.18 2.11
N PHE A 183 4.02 -20.02 0.80
CA PHE A 183 5.07 -20.45 -0.11
C PHE A 183 5.25 -19.45 -1.26
N ILE A 184 6.36 -19.53 -1.97
CA ILE A 184 6.61 -18.75 -3.17
C ILE A 184 6.20 -19.60 -4.39
N PRO A 185 5.21 -19.18 -5.19
CA PRO A 185 4.83 -19.90 -6.40
C PRO A 185 5.96 -19.88 -7.45
N GLU A 186 6.11 -20.98 -8.19
CA GLU A 186 7.06 -21.11 -9.31
C GLU A 186 6.76 -20.16 -10.48
#